data_AF-A0A1M5WF18-F1
#
_entry.id   AF-A0A1M5WF18-F1
#
_cell.length_a   1.000
_cell.length_b   1.000
_cell.length_c   1.000
_cell.angle_alpha   90.00
_cell.angle_beta   90.00
_cell.angle_gamma   90.00
#
_symmetry.space_group_name_H-M   'P 1'
#
loop_
_entity.id
_entity.type
_entity.pdbx_description
1 polymer ?
#
loop_
_entity_poly.entity_id
_entity_poly.type
_entity_poly.pdbx_seq_one_letter_code
_entity_poly.pdbx_strand_id
1 'polypeptide(L)'
;MHLPRTFSAILVYSRPVLVFGGMICALSIMWQQNPVVYTIGVSLLLLSMTFDLVDGWFAARFRPDAPLAHLADRLLDKLVYSIIFPVIAVGMMWRLLVMMPDYSKGQLLHAMFVLLLCVVVLIRDNFAAFMRGFAVRQGIEPSLSEYNRLRTMVAAPVSALLYAYAFYVPEGPSSWLYTQFSWLANFPLQGLFFVEILFLVINLGSIAGYCRKYGTFCLDELCLGDQLLRRRILAVFPNALTVMNALMGLLAVFFAYQGRIREAYLMIIGAATFDKLDGALARRLGLTEPLPEEVAERRVNLGGLMDDFADAVSFCIVPGWIFYICLRDLAPDSFTTLPVGLVAILYSLLGLGRLVYFTLDKQPIPGFFKGLPTPAGAMLVLAPLIVFSQAAGDSSPWLSLWGYFSFGLMIFTALLMNCYFIHYLHMGRYMSRNPWLTRLALVALMTVVTPWFGLVCLAFMGLYVVSPLVTWRIDPAEAARESRQTDS
;
A
#
# COMPACT_ATOMS: atom_id res chain seq x y z
N MET A 1 -41.30 32.66 -10.04
CA MET A 1 -40.22 31.69 -10.28
C MET A 1 -39.87 30.90 -8.99
N HIS A 2 -40.84 30.32 -8.28
CA HIS A 2 -40.63 29.65 -6.97
C HIS A 2 -40.62 28.11 -7.04
N LEU A 3 -41.16 27.51 -8.11
CA LEU A 3 -41.20 26.05 -8.31
C LEU A 3 -39.84 25.34 -8.18
N PRO A 4 -38.72 25.91 -8.66
CA PRO A 4 -37.43 25.23 -8.56
C PRO A 4 -37.02 24.96 -7.10
N ARG A 5 -37.40 25.84 -6.15
CA ARG A 5 -36.94 25.82 -4.75
C ARG A 5 -37.53 24.68 -3.95
N THR A 6 -38.84 24.55 -4.04
CA THR A 6 -39.59 23.50 -3.36
C THR A 6 -39.24 22.12 -3.93
N PHE A 7 -39.05 22.00 -5.25
CA PHE A 7 -38.80 20.71 -5.89
C PHE A 7 -37.45 20.08 -5.50
N SER A 8 -36.34 20.83 -5.57
CA SER A 8 -35.02 20.30 -5.14
C SER A 8 -34.99 20.01 -3.63
N ALA A 9 -35.64 20.81 -2.79
CA ALA A 9 -35.75 20.51 -1.37
C ALA A 9 -36.49 19.17 -1.14
N ILE A 10 -37.60 18.93 -1.83
CA ILE A 10 -38.35 17.66 -1.74
C ILE A 10 -37.47 16.47 -2.15
N LEU A 11 -36.67 16.59 -3.23
CA LEU A 11 -35.76 15.54 -3.66
C LEU A 11 -34.69 15.23 -2.59
N VAL A 12 -34.08 16.26 -2.01
CA VAL A 12 -33.05 16.12 -0.97
C VAL A 12 -33.59 15.45 0.29
N TYR A 13 -34.73 15.91 0.82
CA TYR A 13 -35.29 15.41 2.08
C TYR A 13 -35.98 14.05 1.94
N SER A 14 -36.34 13.61 0.73
CA SER A 14 -36.96 12.30 0.51
C SER A 14 -35.96 11.13 0.51
N ARG A 15 -34.67 11.37 0.18
CA ARG A 15 -33.65 10.30 0.13
C ARG A 15 -33.53 9.49 1.42
N PRO A 16 -33.40 10.10 2.61
CA PRO A 16 -33.26 9.32 3.84
C PRO A 16 -34.53 8.53 4.19
N VAL A 17 -35.71 9.05 3.85
CA VAL A 17 -36.99 8.36 4.06
C VAL A 17 -37.06 7.10 3.18
N LEU A 18 -36.68 7.20 1.91
CA LEU A 18 -36.63 6.07 0.99
C LEU A 18 -35.65 5.00 1.47
N VAL A 19 -34.47 5.42 1.93
CA VAL A 19 -33.42 4.53 2.43
C VAL A 19 -33.83 3.85 3.73
N PHE A 20 -34.47 4.58 4.64
CA PHE A 20 -35.04 4.03 5.86
C PHE A 20 -36.15 3.01 5.55
N GLY A 21 -37.00 3.30 4.57
CA GLY A 21 -37.97 2.33 4.04
C GLY A 21 -37.29 1.08 3.49
N GLY A 22 -36.19 1.24 2.74
CA GLY A 22 -35.33 0.14 2.30
C GLY A 22 -34.82 -0.70 3.48
N MET A 23 -34.31 -0.08 4.54
CA MET A 23 -33.88 -0.80 5.75
C MET A 23 -35.03 -1.60 6.40
N ILE A 24 -36.24 -1.04 6.49
CA ILE A 24 -37.40 -1.78 7.02
C ILE A 24 -37.69 -3.00 6.14
N CYS A 25 -37.63 -2.83 4.81
CA CYS A 25 -37.77 -3.95 3.88
C CYS A 25 -36.67 -5.00 4.11
N ALA A 26 -35.41 -4.60 4.28
CA ALA A 26 -34.30 -5.51 4.59
C ALA A 26 -34.56 -6.35 5.85
N LEU A 27 -34.99 -5.70 6.94
CA LEU A 27 -35.34 -6.38 8.19
C LEU A 27 -36.50 -7.36 8.00
N SER A 28 -37.52 -6.96 7.25
CA SER A 28 -38.65 -7.84 6.93
C SER A 28 -38.25 -9.02 6.05
N ILE A 29 -37.34 -8.83 5.07
CA ILE A 29 -36.78 -9.92 4.24
C ILE A 29 -36.00 -10.89 5.11
N MET A 30 -35.18 -10.39 6.04
CA MET A 30 -34.41 -11.24 6.94
C MET A 30 -35.29 -12.14 7.80
N TRP A 31 -36.48 -11.66 8.16
CA TRP A 31 -37.43 -12.38 9.01
C TRP A 31 -38.40 -13.29 8.23
N GLN A 32 -38.96 -12.81 7.12
CA GLN A 32 -40.08 -13.45 6.41
C GLN A 32 -39.68 -14.06 5.06
N GLN A 33 -38.49 -13.74 4.54
CA GLN A 33 -38.00 -14.20 3.24
C GLN A 33 -39.00 -13.94 2.10
N ASN A 34 -39.70 -12.81 2.14
CA ASN A 34 -40.75 -12.50 1.17
C ASN A 34 -40.16 -11.78 -0.07
N PRO A 35 -40.26 -12.38 -1.28
CA PRO A 35 -39.69 -11.79 -2.50
C PRO A 35 -40.38 -10.50 -2.96
N VAL A 36 -41.64 -10.26 -2.56
CA VAL A 36 -42.34 -8.99 -2.84
C VAL A 36 -41.74 -7.85 -2.02
N VAL A 37 -41.34 -8.14 -0.77
CA VAL A 37 -40.69 -7.14 0.09
C VAL A 37 -39.29 -6.83 -0.44
N TYR A 38 -38.60 -7.83 -1.00
CA TYR A 38 -37.34 -7.64 -1.73
C TYR A 38 -37.47 -6.67 -2.90
N THR A 39 -38.46 -6.85 -3.79
CA THR A 39 -38.64 -5.94 -4.94
C THR A 39 -38.94 -4.50 -4.50
N ILE A 40 -39.75 -4.33 -3.46
CA ILE A 40 -40.04 -3.01 -2.90
C ILE A 40 -38.77 -2.38 -2.33
N GLY A 41 -38.00 -3.13 -1.51
CA GLY A 41 -36.77 -2.63 -0.89
C GLY A 41 -35.72 -2.19 -1.91
N VAL A 42 -35.47 -2.99 -2.94
CA VAL A 42 -34.54 -2.64 -4.03
C VAL A 42 -35.05 -1.41 -4.81
N SER A 43 -36.36 -1.34 -5.08
CA SER A 43 -36.96 -0.20 -5.78
C SER A 43 -36.81 1.11 -5.01
N LEU A 44 -37.00 1.09 -3.68
CA LEU A 44 -36.84 2.25 -2.82
C LEU A 44 -35.40 2.79 -2.86
N LEU A 45 -34.41 1.90 -2.84
CA LEU A 45 -33.00 2.30 -2.93
C LEU A 45 -32.62 2.86 -4.29
N LEU A 46 -33.05 2.22 -5.39
CA LEU A 46 -32.81 2.73 -6.73
C LEU A 46 -33.48 4.09 -6.95
N LEU A 47 -34.69 4.29 -6.41
CA LEU A 47 -35.38 5.58 -6.45
C LEU A 47 -34.59 6.65 -5.68
N SER A 48 -34.09 6.33 -4.49
CA SER A 48 -33.26 7.25 -3.70
C SER A 48 -31.99 7.67 -4.45
N MET A 49 -31.33 6.73 -5.14
CA MET A 49 -30.14 7.03 -5.96
C MET A 49 -30.47 7.89 -7.17
N THR A 50 -31.62 7.65 -7.79
CA THR A 50 -32.07 8.49 -8.90
C THR A 50 -32.28 9.93 -8.43
N PHE A 51 -32.85 10.12 -7.24
CA PHE A 51 -33.02 11.46 -6.65
C PHE A 51 -31.69 12.13 -6.33
N ASP A 52 -30.68 11.38 -5.89
CA ASP A 52 -29.32 11.89 -5.65
C ASP A 52 -28.67 12.42 -6.94
N LEU A 53 -28.77 11.66 -8.04
CA LEU A 53 -28.25 12.06 -9.35
C LEU A 53 -28.99 13.29 -9.90
N VAL A 54 -30.32 13.30 -9.80
CA VAL A 54 -31.16 14.40 -10.31
C VAL A 54 -30.93 15.68 -9.50
N ASP A 55 -30.85 15.59 -8.18
CA ASP A 55 -30.60 16.76 -7.34
C ASP A 55 -29.18 17.32 -7.58
N GLY A 56 -28.17 16.46 -7.69
CA GLY A 56 -26.80 16.89 -8.03
C GLY A 56 -26.72 17.64 -9.36
N TRP A 57 -27.45 17.17 -10.39
CA TRP A 57 -27.56 17.88 -11.67
C TRP A 57 -28.30 19.21 -11.54
N PHE A 58 -29.41 19.23 -10.79
CA PHE A 58 -30.25 20.41 -10.63
C PHE A 58 -29.55 21.52 -9.83
N ALA A 59 -28.85 21.16 -8.76
CA ALA A 59 -28.04 22.07 -7.96
C ALA A 59 -26.94 22.73 -8.81
N ALA A 60 -26.21 21.94 -9.61
CA ALA A 60 -25.16 22.44 -10.49
C ALA A 60 -25.66 23.40 -11.57
N ARG A 61 -26.91 23.25 -12.04
CA ARG A 61 -27.48 24.05 -13.14
C ARG A 61 -28.25 25.29 -12.68
N PHE A 62 -28.94 25.22 -11.53
CA PHE A 62 -29.92 26.23 -11.15
C PHE A 62 -29.66 26.91 -9.80
N ARG A 63 -28.73 26.39 -8.96
CA ARG A 63 -28.41 26.98 -7.63
C ARG A 63 -26.97 26.77 -7.18
N PRO A 64 -26.01 27.53 -7.74
CA PRO A 64 -24.64 27.51 -7.22
C PRO A 64 -24.51 28.06 -5.78
N ASP A 65 -25.37 28.99 -5.33
CA ASP A 65 -25.10 29.82 -4.12
C ASP A 65 -26.15 29.73 -2.99
N ALA A 66 -26.82 28.59 -2.77
CA ALA A 66 -27.80 28.46 -1.69
C ALA A 66 -27.12 28.13 -0.33
N PRO A 67 -27.15 29.03 0.68
CA PRO A 67 -26.28 28.93 1.87
C PRO A 67 -26.58 27.72 2.78
N LEU A 68 -27.83 27.27 2.84
CA LEU A 68 -28.25 26.15 3.70
C LEU A 68 -28.36 24.80 2.97
N ALA A 69 -28.46 24.82 1.64
CA ALA A 69 -28.67 23.60 0.85
C ALA A 69 -27.46 22.65 0.97
N HIS A 70 -26.25 23.20 0.96
CA HIS A 70 -25.02 22.42 1.11
C HIS A 70 -24.86 21.77 2.49
N LEU A 71 -25.39 22.36 3.56
CA LEU A 71 -25.33 21.73 4.89
C LEU A 71 -26.34 20.59 5.00
N ALA A 72 -27.57 20.82 4.51
CA ALA A 72 -28.63 19.82 4.51
C ALA A 72 -28.23 18.58 3.68
N ASP A 73 -27.74 18.77 2.46
CA ASP A 73 -27.30 17.68 1.57
C ASP A 73 -26.28 16.78 2.30
N ARG A 74 -25.23 17.38 2.89
CA ARG A 74 -24.19 16.66 3.65
C ARG A 74 -24.71 15.86 4.83
N LEU A 75 -25.64 16.42 5.61
CA LEU A 75 -26.20 15.73 6.77
C LEU A 75 -27.07 14.55 6.34
N LEU A 76 -27.87 14.74 5.29
CA LEU A 76 -28.76 13.72 4.78
C LEU A 76 -27.98 12.58 4.12
N ASP A 77 -26.88 12.88 3.43
CA ASP A 77 -25.98 11.87 2.86
C ASP A 77 -25.34 10.99 3.95
N LYS A 78 -24.86 11.62 5.02
CA LYS A 78 -24.31 10.87 6.17
C LYS A 78 -25.35 9.95 6.77
N LEU A 79 -26.59 10.41 6.87
CA LEU A 79 -27.70 9.60 7.37
C LEU A 79 -27.96 8.41 6.45
N VAL A 80 -28.05 8.65 5.15
CA VAL A 80 -28.24 7.60 4.12
C VAL A 80 -27.17 6.51 4.22
N TYR A 81 -25.89 6.87 4.22
CA TYR A 81 -24.82 5.87 4.27
C TYR A 81 -24.70 5.16 5.61
N SER A 82 -24.98 5.86 6.71
CA SER A 82 -25.02 5.27 8.05
C SER A 82 -26.17 4.27 8.22
N ILE A 83 -27.17 4.28 7.33
CA ILE A 83 -28.20 3.25 7.25
C ILE A 83 -27.77 2.14 6.28
N ILE A 84 -27.45 2.48 5.03
CA ILE A 84 -27.26 1.49 3.96
C ILE A 84 -26.12 0.52 4.25
N PHE A 85 -24.93 1.02 4.60
CA PHE A 85 -23.76 0.15 4.70
C PHE A 85 -23.83 -0.84 5.87
N PRO A 86 -24.29 -0.46 7.07
CA PRO A 86 -24.56 -1.44 8.12
C PRO A 86 -25.61 -2.48 7.73
N VAL A 87 -26.68 -2.06 7.04
CA VAL A 87 -27.72 -2.98 6.55
C VAL A 87 -27.15 -3.97 5.55
N ILE A 88 -26.34 -3.52 4.59
CA ILE A 88 -25.65 -4.40 3.63
C ILE A 88 -24.73 -5.38 4.37
N ALA A 89 -23.90 -4.91 5.29
CA ALA A 89 -22.96 -5.76 6.03
C ALA A 89 -23.69 -6.88 6.79
N VAL A 90 -24.79 -6.56 7.47
CA VAL A 90 -25.64 -7.55 8.15
C VAL A 90 -26.33 -8.47 7.13
N GLY A 91 -26.86 -7.91 6.04
CA GLY A 91 -27.52 -8.67 4.98
C GLY A 91 -26.60 -9.70 4.32
N MET A 92 -25.34 -9.36 4.09
CA MET A 92 -24.33 -10.29 3.56
C MET A 92 -24.10 -11.47 4.49
N MET A 93 -24.01 -11.22 5.80
CA MET A 93 -23.84 -12.28 6.79
C MET A 93 -25.12 -13.14 6.89
N TRP A 94 -26.29 -12.52 6.92
CA TRP A 94 -27.57 -13.21 6.91
C TRP A 94 -27.71 -14.11 5.68
N ARG A 95 -27.33 -13.64 4.48
CA ARG A 95 -27.37 -14.43 3.25
C ARG A 95 -26.51 -15.69 3.36
N LEU A 96 -25.29 -15.58 3.88
CA LEU A 96 -24.42 -16.75 4.08
C LEU A 96 -25.02 -17.74 5.06
N LEU A 97 -25.58 -17.27 6.18
CA LEU A 97 -26.07 -18.16 7.24
C LEU A 97 -27.42 -18.80 6.92
N VAL A 98 -28.31 -18.07 6.23
CA VAL A 98 -29.72 -18.47 6.06
C VAL A 98 -30.02 -18.94 4.64
N MET A 99 -29.44 -18.30 3.63
CA MET A 99 -29.73 -18.62 2.21
C MET A 99 -28.70 -19.55 1.57
N MET A 100 -27.51 -19.70 2.16
CA MET A 100 -26.40 -20.50 1.60
C MET A 100 -25.71 -21.37 2.67
N PRO A 101 -26.38 -22.41 3.21
CA PRO A 101 -25.83 -23.21 4.31
C PRO A 101 -24.47 -23.88 4.00
N ASP A 102 -24.20 -24.23 2.73
CA ASP A 102 -22.93 -24.83 2.27
C ASP A 102 -22.04 -23.81 1.53
N TYR A 103 -21.72 -22.68 2.16
CA TYR A 103 -20.92 -21.64 1.53
C TYR A 103 -19.43 -22.01 1.39
N SER A 104 -18.79 -21.53 0.31
CA SER A 104 -17.35 -21.69 0.08
C SER A 104 -16.51 -20.66 0.86
N LYS A 105 -15.21 -20.95 1.07
CA LYS A 105 -14.25 -19.97 1.65
C LYS A 105 -14.22 -18.64 0.88
N GLY A 106 -14.45 -18.67 -0.43
CA GLY A 106 -14.51 -17.46 -1.26
C GLY A 106 -15.72 -16.58 -0.95
N GLN A 107 -16.89 -17.18 -0.67
CA GLN A 107 -18.10 -16.44 -0.30
C GLN A 107 -17.99 -15.84 1.11
N LEU A 108 -17.36 -16.56 2.05
CA LEU A 108 -17.02 -16.01 3.37
C LEU A 108 -16.05 -14.81 3.24
N LEU A 109 -15.00 -14.96 2.42
CA LEU A 109 -14.05 -13.89 2.17
C LEU A 109 -14.74 -12.65 1.58
N HIS A 110 -15.67 -12.85 0.65
CA HIS A 110 -16.47 -11.78 0.07
C HIS A 110 -17.32 -11.05 1.14
N ALA A 111 -18.04 -11.75 2.01
CA ALA A 111 -18.79 -11.11 3.10
C ALA A 111 -17.88 -10.33 4.07
N MET A 112 -16.71 -10.89 4.42
CA MET A 112 -15.70 -10.18 5.23
C MET A 112 -15.17 -8.93 4.51
N PHE A 113 -14.98 -9.02 3.19
CA PHE A 113 -14.50 -7.91 2.39
C PHE A 113 -15.54 -6.80 2.26
N VAL A 114 -16.82 -7.14 2.09
CA VAL A 114 -17.93 -6.17 2.11
C VAL A 114 -18.02 -5.47 3.47
N LEU A 115 -17.85 -6.20 4.58
CA LEU A 115 -17.80 -5.58 5.92
C LEU A 115 -16.65 -4.55 6.02
N LEU A 116 -15.44 -4.95 5.63
CA LEU A 116 -14.29 -4.05 5.60
C LEU A 116 -14.57 -2.80 4.76
N LEU A 117 -15.14 -3.00 3.57
CA LEU A 117 -15.50 -1.94 2.64
C LEU A 117 -16.54 -0.98 3.25
N CYS A 118 -17.59 -1.50 3.89
CA CYS A 118 -18.60 -0.71 4.58
C CYS A 118 -17.98 0.19 5.66
N VAL A 119 -17.08 -0.38 6.47
CA VAL A 119 -16.35 0.36 7.51
C VAL A 119 -15.47 1.45 6.89
N VAL A 120 -14.71 1.12 5.84
CA VAL A 120 -13.82 2.07 5.16
C VAL A 120 -14.60 3.25 4.57
N VAL A 121 -15.76 3.01 3.95
CA VAL A 121 -16.59 4.08 3.39
C VAL A 121 -17.09 5.04 4.47
N LEU A 122 -17.60 4.50 5.59
CA LEU A 122 -18.07 5.32 6.72
C LEU A 122 -16.93 6.12 7.36
N ILE A 123 -15.75 5.52 7.52
CA ILE A 123 -14.56 6.20 8.03
C ILE A 123 -14.12 7.30 7.06
N ARG A 124 -14.08 7.00 5.76
CA ARG A 124 -13.68 7.96 4.72
C ARG A 124 -14.51 9.23 4.77
N ASP A 125 -15.83 9.10 4.92
CA ASP A 125 -16.73 10.25 4.93
C ASP A 125 -16.58 11.12 6.18
N ASN A 126 -16.43 10.48 7.35
CA ASN A 126 -16.12 11.18 8.59
C ASN A 126 -14.75 11.86 8.53
N PHE A 127 -13.74 11.16 8.01
CA PHE A 127 -12.40 11.68 7.81
C PHE A 127 -12.39 12.89 6.85
N ALA A 128 -13.10 12.80 5.73
CA ALA A 128 -13.22 13.91 4.79
C ALA A 128 -13.86 15.15 5.43
N ALA A 129 -14.90 14.96 6.25
CA ALA A 129 -15.53 16.07 6.99
C ALA A 129 -14.59 16.66 8.04
N PHE A 130 -13.86 15.81 8.78
CA PHE A 130 -12.85 16.20 9.75
C PHE A 130 -11.76 17.06 9.10
N MET A 131 -11.12 16.55 8.03
CA MET A 131 -10.04 17.26 7.32
C MET A 131 -10.48 18.61 6.76
N ARG A 132 -11.69 18.70 6.20
CA ARG A 132 -12.24 19.97 5.70
C ARG A 132 -12.54 20.96 6.82
N GLY A 133 -12.90 20.47 8.01
CA GLY A 133 -13.16 21.31 9.18
C GLY A 133 -11.99 22.24 9.50
N PHE A 134 -10.75 21.73 9.43
CA PHE A 134 -9.53 22.52 9.62
C PHE A 134 -9.36 23.60 8.55
N ALA A 135 -9.61 23.27 7.28
CA ALA A 135 -9.49 24.24 6.19
C ALA A 135 -10.48 25.41 6.33
N VAL A 136 -11.73 25.11 6.70
CA VAL A 136 -12.78 26.12 6.91
C VAL A 136 -12.43 27.05 8.08
N ARG A 137 -11.86 26.52 9.16
CA ARG A 137 -11.41 27.32 10.31
C ARG A 137 -10.31 28.31 9.96
N GLN A 138 -9.50 28.00 8.96
CA GLN A 138 -8.46 28.90 8.43
C GLN A 138 -8.97 29.85 7.34
N GLY A 139 -10.29 29.94 7.13
CA GLY A 139 -10.89 30.86 6.16
C GLY A 139 -10.77 30.41 4.70
N ILE A 140 -10.41 29.15 4.46
CA ILE A 140 -10.33 28.59 3.10
C ILE A 140 -11.67 27.95 2.75
N GLU A 141 -12.36 28.54 1.78
CA GLU A 141 -13.60 27.97 1.25
C GLU A 141 -13.29 26.70 0.43
N PRO A 142 -13.80 25.51 0.81
CA PRO A 142 -13.57 24.30 0.06
C PRO A 142 -14.32 24.36 -1.28
N SER A 143 -13.66 24.05 -2.39
CA SER A 143 -14.23 24.09 -3.73
C SER A 143 -15.50 23.23 -3.86
N LEU A 144 -16.59 23.84 -4.35
CA LEU A 144 -17.94 23.25 -4.51
C LEU A 144 -17.97 21.95 -5.34
N SER A 145 -17.09 21.80 -6.33
CA SER A 145 -17.00 20.61 -7.20
C SER A 145 -16.54 19.33 -6.49
N GLU A 146 -15.91 19.43 -5.32
CA GLU A 146 -15.30 18.28 -4.63
C GLU A 146 -16.29 17.49 -3.76
N TYR A 147 -17.45 18.08 -3.46
CA TYR A 147 -18.42 17.48 -2.55
C TYR A 147 -19.14 16.27 -3.18
N ASN A 148 -19.47 16.33 -4.48
CA ASN A 148 -20.54 15.49 -5.05
C ASN A 148 -20.15 14.68 -6.31
N ARG A 149 -18.87 14.53 -6.67
CA ARG A 149 -18.51 13.79 -7.92
C ARG A 149 -18.19 12.32 -7.69
N LEU A 150 -17.19 12.01 -6.87
CA LEU A 150 -16.73 10.62 -6.68
C LEU A 150 -17.77 9.75 -5.95
N ARG A 151 -18.52 10.37 -5.03
CA ARG A 151 -19.49 9.75 -4.13
C ARG A 151 -20.74 9.26 -4.87
N THR A 152 -21.39 10.16 -5.59
CA THR A 152 -22.65 9.96 -6.32
C THR A 152 -22.47 9.07 -7.54
N MET A 153 -21.31 9.13 -8.21
CA MET A 153 -21.03 8.33 -9.40
C MET A 153 -20.68 6.86 -9.09
N VAL A 154 -20.16 6.55 -7.89
CA VAL A 154 -19.61 5.21 -7.61
C VAL A 154 -20.25 4.55 -6.38
N ALA A 155 -20.39 5.26 -5.25
CA ALA A 155 -20.88 4.64 -4.00
C ALA A 155 -22.35 4.22 -4.10
N ALA A 156 -23.18 5.05 -4.73
CA ALA A 156 -24.61 4.76 -4.92
C ALA A 156 -24.83 3.46 -5.74
N PRO A 157 -24.34 3.34 -7.00
CA PRO A 157 -24.50 2.12 -7.78
C PRO A 157 -23.97 0.86 -7.08
N VAL A 158 -22.80 0.95 -6.44
CA VAL A 158 -22.20 -0.18 -5.72
C VAL A 158 -23.06 -0.59 -4.53
N SER A 159 -23.60 0.36 -3.77
CA SER A 159 -24.48 0.04 -2.63
C SER A 159 -25.80 -0.60 -3.07
N ALA A 160 -26.37 -0.21 -4.22
CA ALA A 160 -27.58 -0.85 -4.76
C ALA A 160 -27.30 -2.28 -5.22
N LEU A 161 -26.18 -2.49 -5.93
CA LEU A 161 -25.73 -3.81 -6.34
C LEU A 161 -25.55 -4.72 -5.13
N LEU A 162 -24.81 -4.27 -4.11
CA LEU A 162 -24.56 -5.05 -2.90
C LEU A 162 -25.84 -5.30 -2.09
N TYR A 163 -26.74 -4.33 -2.02
CA TYR A 163 -28.04 -4.52 -1.36
C TYR A 163 -28.91 -5.56 -2.09
N ALA A 164 -29.02 -5.45 -3.42
CA ALA A 164 -29.77 -6.40 -4.23
C ALA A 164 -29.19 -7.81 -4.11
N TYR A 165 -27.86 -7.93 -4.10
CA TYR A 165 -27.18 -9.20 -3.87
C TYR A 165 -27.44 -9.76 -2.47
N ALA A 166 -27.27 -8.95 -1.42
CA ALA A 166 -27.39 -9.36 -0.03
C ALA A 166 -28.78 -9.92 0.30
N PHE A 167 -29.85 -9.23 -0.14
CA PHE A 167 -31.22 -9.55 0.23
C PHE A 167 -31.99 -10.37 -0.79
N TYR A 168 -31.32 -10.91 -1.81
CA TYR A 168 -31.98 -11.68 -2.85
C TYR A 168 -32.63 -12.95 -2.30
N VAL A 169 -33.92 -13.09 -2.57
CA VAL A 169 -34.76 -14.24 -2.26
C VAL A 169 -35.12 -14.93 -3.59
N PRO A 170 -34.93 -16.26 -3.73
CA PRO A 170 -35.34 -17.00 -4.93
C PRO A 170 -36.87 -17.11 -5.07
N GLU A 171 -37.37 -17.55 -6.24
CA GLU A 171 -38.80 -17.83 -6.50
C GLU A 171 -39.78 -16.64 -6.37
N GLY A 172 -39.33 -15.42 -6.70
CA GLY A 172 -40.19 -14.24 -6.66
C GLY A 172 -41.20 -14.08 -7.79
N PRO A 173 -42.03 -13.02 -7.72
CA PRO A 173 -43.15 -12.79 -8.64
C PRO A 173 -42.66 -12.58 -10.08
N SER A 174 -43.47 -12.98 -11.08
CA SER A 174 -43.21 -12.80 -12.52
C SER A 174 -43.22 -11.34 -13.02
N SER A 175 -43.11 -10.38 -12.10
CA SER A 175 -43.01 -8.96 -12.42
C SER A 175 -41.73 -8.63 -13.18
N TRP A 176 -41.83 -7.73 -14.16
CA TRP A 176 -40.67 -7.26 -14.93
C TRP A 176 -39.53 -6.74 -14.03
N LEU A 177 -39.88 -6.01 -12.97
CA LEU A 177 -38.91 -5.46 -12.00
C LEU A 177 -38.13 -6.55 -11.26
N TYR A 178 -38.82 -7.60 -10.79
CA TYR A 178 -38.16 -8.72 -10.12
C TYR A 178 -37.17 -9.42 -11.03
N THR A 179 -37.51 -9.63 -12.30
CA THR A 179 -36.61 -10.26 -13.28
C THR A 179 -35.34 -9.43 -13.48
N GLN A 180 -35.45 -8.10 -13.58
CA GLN A 180 -34.28 -7.22 -13.71
C GLN A 180 -33.42 -7.23 -12.43
N PHE A 181 -34.03 -7.19 -11.25
CA PHE A 181 -33.29 -7.22 -9.98
C PHE A 181 -32.67 -8.59 -9.69
N SER A 182 -33.31 -9.68 -10.14
CA SER A 182 -32.78 -11.03 -10.04
C SER A 182 -31.48 -11.19 -10.84
N TRP A 183 -31.37 -10.52 -11.99
CA TRP A 183 -30.11 -10.49 -12.75
C TRP A 183 -28.98 -9.83 -11.94
N LEU A 184 -29.26 -8.72 -11.26
CA LEU A 184 -28.29 -8.00 -10.42
C LEU A 184 -27.84 -8.85 -9.22
N ALA A 185 -28.75 -9.65 -8.66
CA ALA A 185 -28.47 -10.54 -7.54
C ALA A 185 -27.67 -11.80 -7.91
N ASN A 186 -27.72 -12.22 -9.18
CA ASN A 186 -26.97 -13.37 -9.68
C ASN A 186 -25.62 -12.97 -10.30
N PHE A 187 -25.09 -11.80 -9.92
CA PHE A 187 -23.80 -11.33 -10.40
C PHE A 187 -22.66 -12.27 -9.97
N PRO A 188 -21.70 -12.58 -10.85
CA PRO A 188 -20.63 -13.52 -10.54
C PRO A 188 -19.73 -13.01 -9.41
N LEU A 189 -19.31 -13.92 -8.52
CA LEU A 189 -18.47 -13.58 -7.35
C LEU A 189 -17.19 -12.85 -7.73
N GLN A 190 -16.55 -13.24 -8.84
CA GLN A 190 -15.35 -12.57 -9.37
C GLN A 190 -15.64 -11.12 -9.78
N GLY A 191 -16.83 -10.87 -10.34
CA GLY A 191 -17.28 -9.53 -10.69
C GLY A 191 -17.53 -8.67 -9.46
N LEU A 192 -18.13 -9.25 -8.40
CA LEU A 192 -18.32 -8.55 -7.13
C LEU A 192 -16.98 -8.12 -6.52
N PHE A 193 -16.01 -9.04 -6.42
CA PHE A 193 -14.67 -8.70 -5.95
C PHE A 193 -14.02 -7.59 -6.77
N PHE A 194 -14.16 -7.62 -8.10
CA PHE A 194 -13.62 -6.56 -8.95
C PHE A 194 -14.23 -5.20 -8.63
N VAL A 195 -15.57 -5.12 -8.53
CA VAL A 195 -16.29 -3.89 -8.18
C VAL A 195 -15.90 -3.39 -6.79
N GLU A 196 -15.79 -4.30 -5.82
CA GLU A 196 -15.43 -3.98 -4.44
C GLU A 196 -13.99 -3.49 -4.30
N ILE A 197 -13.03 -4.16 -4.96
CA ILE A 197 -11.62 -3.75 -4.96
C ILE A 197 -11.49 -2.38 -5.61
N LEU A 198 -12.15 -2.15 -6.75
CA LEU A 198 -12.17 -0.85 -7.40
C LEU A 198 -12.74 0.22 -6.47
N PHE A 199 -13.86 -0.08 -5.80
CA PHE A 199 -14.48 0.87 -4.88
C PHE A 199 -13.62 1.13 -3.64
N LEU A 200 -12.93 0.13 -3.09
CA LEU A 200 -11.96 0.29 -2.01
C LEU A 200 -10.81 1.20 -2.42
N VAL A 201 -10.23 0.98 -3.60
CA VAL A 201 -9.13 1.80 -4.15
C VAL A 201 -9.58 3.26 -4.31
N ILE A 202 -10.79 3.49 -4.81
CA ILE A 202 -11.37 4.83 -4.95
C ILE A 202 -11.53 5.52 -3.58
N ASN A 203 -11.99 4.80 -2.56
CA ASN A 203 -12.14 5.34 -1.21
C ASN A 203 -10.79 5.66 -0.55
N LEU A 204 -9.81 4.75 -0.62
CA LEU A 204 -8.46 4.97 -0.11
C LEU A 204 -7.75 6.12 -0.84
N GLY A 205 -7.87 6.16 -2.17
CA GLY A 205 -7.36 7.26 -2.99
C GLY A 205 -8.00 8.60 -2.62
N SER A 206 -9.30 8.60 -2.28
CA SER A 206 -9.96 9.80 -1.77
C SER A 206 -9.42 10.24 -0.41
N ILE A 207 -9.20 9.33 0.54
CA ILE A 207 -8.61 9.66 1.85
C ILE A 207 -7.23 10.31 1.64
N ALA A 208 -6.39 9.68 0.81
CA ALA A 208 -5.06 10.20 0.47
C ALA A 208 -5.14 11.59 -0.19
N GLY A 209 -6.12 11.81 -1.06
CA GLY A 209 -6.40 13.12 -1.66
C GLY A 209 -6.72 14.20 -0.61
N TYR A 210 -7.55 13.90 0.39
CA TYR A 210 -7.84 14.82 1.49
C TYR A 210 -6.61 15.10 2.36
N CYS A 211 -5.79 14.09 2.66
CA CYS A 211 -4.52 14.28 3.37
C CYS A 211 -3.58 15.20 2.59
N ARG A 212 -3.44 14.99 1.27
CA ARG A 212 -2.58 15.82 0.43
C ARG A 212 -3.05 17.27 0.35
N LYS A 213 -4.37 17.50 0.26
CA LYS A 213 -4.94 18.84 0.07
C LYS A 213 -5.06 19.63 1.37
N TYR A 214 -5.49 18.99 2.46
CA TYR A 214 -5.82 19.66 3.72
C TYR A 214 -4.94 19.24 4.90
N GLY A 215 -3.99 18.31 4.70
CA GLY A 215 -3.11 17.80 5.76
C GLY A 215 -2.25 18.87 6.41
N THR A 216 -1.78 19.86 5.65
CA THR A 216 -0.99 20.98 6.19
C THR A 216 -1.82 21.82 7.15
N PHE A 217 -3.05 22.21 6.76
CA PHE A 217 -3.94 22.98 7.64
C PHE A 217 -4.29 22.23 8.92
N CYS A 218 -4.55 20.92 8.80
CA CYS A 218 -4.80 20.05 9.94
C CYS A 218 -3.59 20.01 10.89
N LEU A 219 -2.38 19.82 10.35
CA LEU A 219 -1.16 19.81 11.15
C LEU A 219 -0.86 21.16 11.79
N ASP A 220 -1.01 22.27 11.07
CA ASP A 220 -0.73 23.61 11.59
C ASP A 220 -1.65 23.96 12.77
N GLU A 221 -2.93 23.59 12.70
CA GLU A 221 -3.89 23.81 13.79
C GLU A 221 -3.65 22.85 14.96
N LEU A 222 -3.41 21.55 14.70
CA LEU A 222 -3.11 20.56 15.75
C LEU A 222 -1.83 20.89 16.52
N CYS A 223 -0.84 21.47 15.83
CA CYS A 223 0.43 21.79 16.45
C CYS A 223 0.44 23.16 17.13
N LEU A 224 -0.59 24.00 16.95
CA LEU A 224 -0.66 25.35 17.51
C LEU A 224 0.61 26.19 17.26
N GLY A 225 1.24 26.00 16.10
CA GLY A 225 2.52 26.64 15.74
C GLY A 225 3.79 25.96 16.27
N ASP A 226 3.68 24.89 17.06
CA ASP A 226 4.83 24.09 17.54
C ASP A 226 5.42 23.25 16.40
N GLN A 227 6.56 23.70 15.89
CA GLN A 227 7.29 23.01 14.81
C GLN A 227 7.87 21.66 15.26
N LEU A 228 8.20 21.48 16.54
CA LEU A 228 8.73 20.22 17.06
C LEU A 228 7.63 19.17 17.12
N LEU A 229 6.44 19.54 17.59
CA LEU A 229 5.28 18.66 17.59
C LEU A 229 4.90 18.24 16.16
N ARG A 230 4.92 19.20 15.22
CA ARG A 230 4.69 18.93 13.80
C ARG A 230 5.67 17.91 13.24
N ARG A 231 6.97 18.11 13.49
CA ARG A 231 8.01 17.18 13.06
C ARG A 231 7.85 15.79 13.68
N ARG A 232 7.51 15.70 14.97
CA ARG A 232 7.25 14.41 15.65
C ARG A 232 6.10 13.65 15.02
N ILE A 233 4.99 14.32 14.72
CA ILE A 233 3.83 13.70 14.05
C ILE A 233 4.23 13.23 12.65
N LEU A 234 4.94 14.07 11.88
CA LEU A 234 5.39 13.73 10.54
C LEU A 234 6.43 12.60 10.53
N ALA A 235 7.26 12.48 11.56
CA ALA A 235 8.26 11.44 11.69
C ALA A 235 7.67 10.04 11.88
N VAL A 236 6.40 9.92 12.31
CA VAL A 236 5.72 8.62 12.42
C VAL A 236 5.67 7.89 11.08
N PHE A 237 5.48 8.61 9.97
CA PHE A 237 5.36 8.00 8.65
C PHE A 237 6.65 7.34 8.14
N PRO A 238 7.81 8.04 8.05
CA PRO A 238 9.06 7.37 7.69
C PRO A 238 9.44 6.31 8.72
N ASN A 239 9.27 6.56 10.03
CA ASN A 239 9.56 5.56 11.05
C ASN A 239 8.74 4.26 10.87
N ALA A 240 7.46 4.36 10.49
CA ALA A 240 6.65 3.18 10.21
C ALA A 240 7.18 2.38 9.01
N LEU A 241 7.67 3.06 7.96
CA LEU A 241 8.28 2.42 6.81
C LEU A 241 9.61 1.73 7.18
N THR A 242 10.42 2.35 8.04
CA THR A 242 11.64 1.74 8.60
C THR A 242 11.32 0.48 9.42
N VAL A 243 10.25 0.48 10.21
CA VAL A 243 9.77 -0.73 10.90
C VAL A 243 9.31 -1.79 9.91
N MET A 244 8.66 -1.41 8.81
CA MET A 244 8.30 -2.35 7.74
C MET A 244 9.53 -2.92 7.04
N ASN A 245 10.62 -2.16 6.84
CA ASN A 245 11.90 -2.66 6.36
C ASN A 245 12.39 -3.83 7.24
N ALA A 246 12.55 -3.59 8.55
CA ALA A 246 12.99 -4.62 9.49
C ALA A 246 12.04 -5.84 9.51
N LEU A 247 10.72 -5.61 9.47
CA LEU A 247 9.73 -6.69 9.41
C LEU A 247 9.89 -7.55 8.14
N MET A 248 10.10 -6.93 6.98
CA MET A 248 10.36 -7.66 5.74
C MET A 248 11.63 -8.52 5.86
N GLY A 249 12.70 -7.99 6.46
CA GLY A 249 13.91 -8.78 6.76
C GLY A 249 13.59 -10.02 7.60
N LEU A 250 12.84 -9.88 8.69
CA LEU A 250 12.44 -11.02 9.53
C LEU A 250 11.53 -12.02 8.80
N LEU A 251 10.58 -11.53 8.00
CA LEU A 251 9.73 -12.38 7.14
C LEU A 251 10.57 -13.18 6.13
N ALA A 252 11.67 -12.63 5.62
CA ALA A 252 12.57 -13.35 4.74
C ALA A 252 13.14 -14.60 5.42
N VAL A 253 13.53 -14.51 6.69
CA VAL A 253 14.03 -15.65 7.48
C VAL A 253 12.94 -16.70 7.64
N PHE A 254 11.69 -16.31 7.93
CA PHE A 254 10.58 -17.26 8.05
C PHE A 254 10.30 -18.03 6.74
N PHE A 255 10.42 -17.37 5.58
CA PHE A 255 10.34 -18.06 4.30
C PHE A 255 11.54 -18.97 4.06
N ALA A 256 12.75 -18.54 4.44
CA ALA A 256 13.95 -19.35 4.30
C ALA A 256 13.87 -20.65 5.10
N TYR A 257 13.35 -20.62 6.33
CA TYR A 257 13.11 -21.82 7.15
C TYR A 257 12.13 -22.82 6.50
N GLN A 258 11.24 -22.34 5.64
CA GLN A 258 10.31 -23.19 4.87
C GLN A 258 10.92 -23.69 3.55
N GLY A 259 12.21 -23.45 3.30
CA GLY A 259 12.87 -23.74 2.02
C GLY A 259 12.45 -22.82 0.88
N ARG A 260 11.68 -21.76 1.16
CA ARG A 260 11.12 -20.82 0.18
C ARG A 260 12.06 -19.64 -0.06
N ILE A 261 13.25 -19.94 -0.59
CA ILE A 261 14.34 -18.95 -0.74
C ILE A 261 13.99 -17.84 -1.74
N ARG A 262 13.16 -18.15 -2.74
CA ARG A 262 12.67 -17.16 -3.71
C ARG A 262 11.84 -16.08 -3.03
N GLU A 263 10.90 -16.48 -2.18
CA GLU A 263 10.05 -15.58 -1.42
C GLU A 263 10.86 -14.81 -0.39
N ALA A 264 11.85 -15.45 0.25
CA ALA A 264 12.79 -14.78 1.14
C ALA A 264 13.53 -13.64 0.41
N TYR A 265 14.00 -13.88 -0.81
CA TYR A 265 14.64 -12.86 -1.65
C TYR A 265 13.69 -11.70 -1.99
N LEU A 266 12.42 -12.00 -2.30
CA LEU A 266 11.41 -10.97 -2.57
C LEU A 266 11.14 -10.10 -1.34
N MET A 267 11.15 -10.68 -0.14
CA MET A 267 11.05 -9.90 1.10
C MET A 267 12.24 -8.97 1.27
N ILE A 268 13.46 -9.37 0.89
CA ILE A 268 14.64 -8.48 0.92
C ILE A 268 14.56 -7.35 -0.12
N ILE A 269 13.99 -7.61 -1.31
CA ILE A 269 13.66 -6.53 -2.25
C ILE A 269 12.60 -5.59 -1.64
N GLY A 270 11.62 -6.14 -0.93
CA GLY A 270 10.62 -5.37 -0.18
C GLY A 270 11.25 -4.48 0.89
N ALA A 271 12.17 -5.03 1.69
CA ALA A 271 12.95 -4.32 2.69
C ALA A 271 13.70 -3.13 2.08
N ALA A 272 14.45 -3.36 0.99
CA ALA A 272 15.18 -2.32 0.26
C ALA A 272 14.26 -1.27 -0.38
N THR A 273 13.02 -1.65 -0.70
CA THR A 273 12.02 -0.72 -1.21
C THR A 273 11.49 0.18 -0.09
N PHE A 274 11.24 -0.36 1.10
CA PHE A 274 10.77 0.41 2.25
C PHE A 274 11.84 1.37 2.78
N ASP A 275 13.10 0.94 2.88
CA ASP A 275 14.28 1.79 3.15
C ASP A 275 14.34 2.97 2.17
N LYS A 276 14.32 2.70 0.86
CA LYS A 276 14.31 3.80 -0.13
C LYS A 276 13.12 4.76 0.04
N LEU A 277 11.94 4.25 0.41
CA LEU A 277 10.73 5.05 0.57
C LEU A 277 10.77 5.89 1.84
N ASP A 278 11.31 5.39 2.95
CA ASP A 278 11.37 6.12 4.21
C ASP A 278 12.32 7.33 4.11
N GLY A 279 13.50 7.18 3.50
CA GLY A 279 14.46 8.25 3.30
C GLY A 279 13.97 9.26 2.26
N ALA A 280 13.22 8.81 1.25
CA ALA A 280 12.55 9.71 0.32
C ALA A 280 11.41 10.50 1.00
N LEU A 281 10.64 9.85 1.88
CA LEU A 281 9.52 10.47 2.59
C LEU A 281 10.03 11.46 3.65
N ALA A 282 11.04 11.10 4.43
CA ALA A 282 11.65 11.98 5.42
C ALA A 282 12.18 13.28 4.80
N ARG A 283 12.84 13.19 3.64
CA ARG A 283 13.29 14.37 2.87
C ARG A 283 12.12 15.20 2.36
N ARG A 284 11.08 14.57 1.80
CA ARG A 284 9.88 15.28 1.32
C ARG A 284 9.11 15.98 2.44
N LEU A 285 9.18 15.46 3.66
CA LEU A 285 8.54 16.05 4.84
C LEU A 285 9.44 17.08 5.56
N GLY A 286 10.64 17.37 5.04
CA GLY A 286 11.56 18.35 5.64
C GLY A 286 12.12 17.92 7.00
N LEU A 287 12.15 16.60 7.27
CA LEU A 287 12.62 16.05 8.54
C LEU A 287 14.15 15.90 8.59
N THR A 288 14.84 16.06 7.47
CA THR A 288 16.31 15.92 7.38
C THR A 288 17.08 17.21 7.66
N GLU A 289 16.40 18.36 7.67
CA GLU A 289 17.03 19.67 7.89
C GLU A 289 16.95 20.06 9.37
N PRO A 290 18.04 20.46 10.04
CA PRO A 290 18.00 20.89 11.44
C PRO A 290 17.22 22.20 11.61
N LEU A 291 16.47 22.36 12.70
CA LEU A 291 15.84 23.65 13.03
C LEU A 291 16.89 24.69 13.48
N PRO A 292 16.66 25.99 13.27
CA PRO A 292 17.57 27.06 13.71
C PRO A 292 17.86 27.03 15.22
N GLU A 293 16.88 26.61 16.04
CA GLU A 293 17.01 26.51 17.50
C GLU A 293 17.67 25.20 17.98
N GLU A 294 17.77 24.17 17.12
CA GLU A 294 18.35 22.85 17.46
C GLU A 294 19.88 22.80 17.39
N VAL A 295 20.54 23.87 16.94
CA VAL A 295 22.02 23.93 16.84
C VAL A 295 22.69 23.88 18.23
N ALA A 296 21.95 24.16 19.31
CA ALA A 296 22.48 24.22 20.68
C ALA A 296 22.54 22.87 21.43
N GLU A 297 21.75 21.85 21.05
CA GLU A 297 21.78 20.53 21.69
C GLU A 297 21.95 19.44 20.63
N ARG A 298 23.10 18.75 20.63
CA ARG A 298 23.29 17.50 19.88
C ARG A 298 22.30 16.44 20.39
N ARG A 299 21.09 16.40 19.83
CA ARG A 299 20.15 15.31 20.06
C ARG A 299 20.40 14.20 19.07
N VAL A 300 20.42 12.96 19.57
CA VAL A 300 20.48 11.75 18.74
C VAL A 300 19.26 11.76 17.82
N ASN A 301 19.48 11.69 16.50
CA ASN A 301 18.39 11.53 15.55
C ASN A 301 17.83 10.11 15.69
N LEU A 302 16.78 9.96 16.50
CA LEU A 302 16.13 8.67 16.72
C LEU A 302 15.67 8.00 15.42
N GLY A 303 15.21 8.78 14.44
CA GLY A 303 14.83 8.25 13.12
C GLY A 303 16.01 7.64 12.39
N GLY A 304 17.14 8.36 12.33
CA GLY A 304 18.37 7.83 11.72
C GLY A 304 18.94 6.61 12.43
N LEU A 305 18.89 6.57 13.78
CA LEU A 305 19.32 5.39 14.54
C LEU A 305 18.41 4.18 14.27
N MET A 306 17.11 4.41 14.14
CA MET A 306 16.15 3.34 13.86
C MET A 306 16.31 2.79 12.45
N ASP A 307 16.66 3.66 11.50
CA ASP A 307 17.01 3.30 10.12
C ASP A 307 18.26 2.42 10.07
N ASP A 308 19.37 2.89 10.68
CA ASP A 308 20.62 2.12 10.81
C ASP A 308 20.38 0.75 11.47
N PHE A 309 19.50 0.67 12.47
CA PHE A 309 19.14 -0.58 13.12
C PHE A 309 18.32 -1.51 12.22
N ALA A 310 17.32 -0.98 11.51
CA ALA A 310 16.52 -1.75 10.56
C ALA A 310 17.38 -2.31 9.42
N ASP A 311 18.29 -1.50 8.89
CA ASP A 311 19.26 -1.89 7.87
C ASP A 311 20.25 -2.95 8.34
N ALA A 312 20.72 -2.85 9.60
CA ALA A 312 21.55 -3.87 10.21
C ALA A 312 20.82 -5.22 10.26
N VAL A 313 19.55 -5.23 10.66
CA VAL A 313 18.73 -6.45 10.70
C VAL A 313 18.52 -6.98 9.28
N SER A 314 17.94 -6.18 8.39
CA SER A 314 17.48 -6.63 7.07
C SER A 314 18.61 -6.98 6.11
N PHE A 315 19.72 -6.23 6.11
CA PHE A 315 20.75 -6.36 5.07
C PHE A 315 22.09 -6.92 5.56
N CYS A 316 22.34 -6.93 6.87
CA CYS A 316 23.56 -7.50 7.42
C CYS A 316 23.29 -8.86 8.07
N ILE A 317 22.38 -8.92 9.05
CA ILE A 317 22.12 -10.13 9.84
C ILE A 317 21.32 -11.17 9.05
N VAL A 318 20.17 -10.75 8.48
CA VAL A 318 19.25 -11.67 7.79
C VAL A 318 19.91 -12.42 6.62
N PRO A 319 20.69 -11.79 5.72
CA PRO A 319 21.31 -12.53 4.62
C PRO A 319 22.33 -13.58 5.09
N GLY A 320 23.11 -13.26 6.13
CA GLY A 320 24.01 -14.23 6.77
C GLY A 320 23.25 -15.40 7.39
N TRP A 321 22.09 -15.14 8.00
CA TRP A 321 21.23 -16.18 8.56
C TRP A 321 20.62 -17.08 7.47
N ILE A 322 20.06 -16.50 6.41
CA ILE A 322 19.51 -17.27 5.28
C ILE A 322 20.60 -18.12 4.63
N PHE A 323 21.81 -17.58 4.46
CA PHE A 323 22.96 -18.35 3.97
C PHE A 323 23.26 -19.57 4.85
N TYR A 324 23.25 -19.40 6.17
CA TYR A 324 23.45 -20.49 7.12
C TYR A 324 22.36 -21.57 6.99
N ILE A 325 21.09 -21.17 6.94
CA ILE A 325 19.95 -22.09 6.76
C ILE A 325 20.12 -22.89 5.46
N CYS A 326 20.40 -22.22 4.34
CA CYS A 326 20.56 -22.89 3.05
C CYS A 326 21.67 -23.94 3.06
N LEU A 327 22.87 -23.63 3.55
CA LEU A 327 24.00 -24.55 3.47
C LEU A 327 23.97 -25.65 4.54
N ARG A 328 23.29 -25.45 5.67
CA ARG A 328 23.24 -26.43 6.77
C ARG A 328 21.97 -27.27 6.78
N ASP A 329 20.81 -26.67 6.48
CA ASP A 329 19.52 -27.37 6.61
C ASP A 329 19.08 -27.98 5.27
N LEU A 330 19.37 -27.32 4.14
CA LEU A 330 18.99 -27.81 2.81
C LEU A 330 19.98 -28.82 2.21
N ALA A 331 21.23 -28.85 2.66
CA ALA A 331 22.27 -29.77 2.19
C ALA A 331 23.23 -30.21 3.33
N PRO A 332 22.71 -30.85 4.39
CA PRO A 332 23.43 -31.08 5.64
C PRO A 332 24.74 -31.85 5.48
N ASP A 333 24.80 -32.81 4.57
CA ASP A 333 26.00 -33.66 4.38
C ASP A 333 27.04 -33.07 3.43
N SER A 334 26.65 -32.14 2.56
CA SER A 334 27.48 -31.68 1.43
C SER A 334 28.53 -30.63 1.80
N PHE A 335 28.33 -29.88 2.88
CA PHE A 335 29.16 -28.70 3.23
C PHE A 335 29.62 -28.71 4.70
N THR A 336 29.67 -29.89 5.33
CA THR A 336 30.01 -30.05 6.76
C THR A 336 31.40 -29.54 7.12
N THR A 337 32.35 -29.59 6.19
CA THR A 337 33.74 -29.14 6.37
C THR A 337 33.92 -27.62 6.23
N LEU A 338 32.94 -26.93 5.66
CA LEU A 338 33.02 -25.48 5.50
C LEU A 338 32.64 -24.75 6.80
N PRO A 339 33.34 -23.67 7.18
CA PRO A 339 33.01 -22.87 8.34
C PRO A 339 31.83 -21.91 8.05
N VAL A 340 30.69 -22.45 7.63
CA VAL A 340 29.50 -21.71 7.18
C VAL A 340 29.04 -20.69 8.23
N GLY A 341 28.98 -21.09 9.49
CA GLY A 341 28.60 -20.19 10.60
C GLY A 341 29.56 -19.02 10.79
N LEU A 342 30.86 -19.24 10.67
CA LEU A 342 31.85 -18.16 10.79
C LEU A 342 31.74 -17.17 9.63
N VAL A 343 31.50 -17.65 8.41
CA VAL A 343 31.31 -16.78 7.23
C VAL A 343 30.02 -15.97 7.34
N ALA A 344 28.93 -16.57 7.84
CA ALA A 344 27.68 -15.86 8.10
C ALA A 344 27.86 -14.73 9.14
N ILE A 345 28.60 -15.00 10.21
CA ILE A 345 28.92 -14.01 11.26
C ILE A 345 29.84 -12.92 10.68
N LEU A 346 30.87 -13.31 9.93
CA LEU A 346 31.81 -12.38 9.30
C LEU A 346 31.09 -11.39 8.38
N TYR A 347 30.19 -11.88 7.52
CA TYR A 347 29.38 -11.02 6.66
C TYR A 347 28.54 -10.04 7.47
N SER A 348 27.84 -10.53 8.51
CA SER A 348 27.01 -9.69 9.38
C SER A 348 27.82 -8.59 10.07
N LEU A 349 28.99 -8.93 10.62
CA LEU A 349 29.86 -7.98 11.33
C LEU A 349 30.48 -6.94 10.40
N LEU A 350 30.95 -7.36 9.21
CA LEU A 350 31.51 -6.45 8.22
C LEU A 350 30.44 -5.54 7.59
N GLY A 351 29.20 -6.04 7.43
CA GLY A 351 28.06 -5.22 7.03
C GLY A 351 27.70 -4.17 8.08
N LEU A 352 27.66 -4.55 9.36
CA LEU A 352 27.42 -3.62 10.45
C LEU A 352 28.54 -2.58 10.57
N GLY A 353 29.80 -3.01 10.45
CA GLY A 353 30.96 -2.11 10.42
C GLY A 353 30.86 -1.06 9.29
N ARG A 354 30.39 -1.47 8.10
CA ARG A 354 30.10 -0.56 7.00
C ARG A 354 29.03 0.46 7.36
N LEU A 355 27.94 0.05 8.00
CA LEU A 355 26.87 0.98 8.41
C LEU A 355 27.41 2.03 9.38
N VAL A 356 28.13 1.59 10.43
CA VAL A 356 28.77 2.49 11.40
C VAL A 356 29.74 3.47 10.71
N TYR A 357 30.56 2.98 9.76
CA TYR A 357 31.44 3.86 8.99
C TYR A 357 30.67 4.93 8.23
N PHE A 358 29.57 4.57 7.57
CA PHE A 358 28.75 5.50 6.80
C PHE A 358 28.08 6.56 7.69
N THR A 359 27.60 6.18 8.88
CA THR A 359 27.03 7.12 9.85
C THR A 359 28.08 8.11 10.40
N LEU A 360 29.36 7.72 10.44
CA LEU A 360 30.46 8.55 10.93
C LEU A 360 31.18 9.36 9.82
N ASP A 361 30.94 9.06 8.55
CA ASP A 361 31.63 9.69 7.42
C ASP A 361 31.22 11.16 7.24
N LYS A 362 32.17 12.07 7.48
CA LYS A 362 31.97 13.53 7.36
C LYS A 362 32.24 14.07 5.96
N GLN A 363 32.72 13.24 5.03
CA GLN A 363 33.03 13.63 3.65
C GLN A 363 32.28 12.74 2.65
N PRO A 364 30.94 12.76 2.65
CA PRO A 364 30.16 11.99 1.68
C PRO A 364 30.36 12.56 0.26
N ILE A 365 30.46 11.66 -0.72
CA ILE A 365 30.57 12.04 -2.14
C ILE A 365 29.14 12.13 -2.71
N PRO A 366 28.69 13.29 -3.18
CA PRO A 366 27.34 13.43 -3.71
C PRO A 366 27.05 12.43 -4.85
N GLY A 367 25.99 11.63 -4.70
CA GLY A 367 25.56 10.65 -5.71
C GLY A 367 26.29 9.31 -5.69
N PHE A 368 27.33 9.16 -4.87
CA PHE A 368 28.12 7.93 -4.77
C PHE A 368 28.18 7.38 -3.34
N PHE A 369 28.30 6.06 -3.22
CA PHE A 369 28.60 5.34 -1.99
C PHE A 369 30.06 4.88 -2.02
N LYS A 370 30.76 5.01 -0.89
CA LYS A 370 32.09 4.41 -0.69
C LYS A 370 31.90 2.93 -0.32
N GLY A 371 32.40 2.02 -1.13
CA GLY A 371 32.16 0.58 -1.00
C GLY A 371 30.75 0.17 -1.43
N LEU A 372 30.50 -1.15 -1.51
CA LEU A 372 29.21 -1.68 -1.92
C LEU A 372 28.12 -1.38 -0.84
N PRO A 373 26.95 -0.84 -1.21
CA PRO A 373 25.85 -0.64 -0.27
C PRO A 373 25.31 -1.95 0.32
N THR A 374 24.94 -1.95 1.61
CA THR A 374 24.42 -3.15 2.29
C THR A 374 23.16 -3.75 1.64
N PRO A 375 22.15 -2.97 1.18
CA PRO A 375 21.02 -3.56 0.47
C PRO A 375 21.44 -4.28 -0.82
N ALA A 376 22.39 -3.70 -1.56
CA ALA A 376 22.90 -4.29 -2.80
C ALA A 376 23.70 -5.57 -2.52
N GLY A 377 24.52 -5.59 -1.46
CA GLY A 377 25.24 -6.80 -1.08
C GLY A 377 24.32 -7.90 -0.56
N ALA A 378 23.27 -7.57 0.20
CA ALA A 378 22.25 -8.53 0.63
C ALA A 378 21.58 -9.22 -0.57
N MET A 379 21.17 -8.44 -1.57
CA MET A 379 20.61 -9.01 -2.81
C MET A 379 21.65 -9.80 -3.61
N LEU A 380 22.90 -9.35 -3.68
CA LEU A 380 23.95 -10.07 -4.40
C LEU A 380 24.19 -11.48 -3.83
N VAL A 381 24.28 -11.60 -2.49
CA VAL A 381 24.60 -12.89 -1.84
C VAL A 381 23.42 -13.86 -1.80
N LEU A 382 22.18 -13.35 -1.78
CA LEU A 382 20.99 -14.20 -1.75
C LEU A 382 20.57 -14.70 -3.14
N ALA A 383 20.89 -13.97 -4.21
CA ALA A 383 20.54 -14.36 -5.57
C ALA A 383 21.00 -15.79 -5.96
N PRO A 384 22.27 -16.21 -5.74
CA PRO A 384 22.69 -17.57 -6.07
C PRO A 384 22.11 -18.62 -5.13
N LEU A 385 21.67 -18.26 -3.92
CA LEU A 385 21.03 -19.19 -3.00
C LEU A 385 19.65 -19.66 -3.51
N ILE A 386 18.99 -18.85 -4.35
CA ILE A 386 17.77 -19.28 -5.05
C ILE A 386 18.10 -20.44 -5.99
N VAL A 387 19.17 -20.30 -6.79
CA VAL A 387 19.61 -21.35 -7.73
C VAL A 387 20.10 -22.58 -6.99
N PHE A 388 20.83 -22.39 -5.88
CA PHE A 388 21.24 -23.46 -4.98
C PHE A 388 20.04 -24.25 -4.44
N SER A 389 18.99 -23.56 -3.97
CA SER A 389 17.79 -24.21 -3.42
C SER A 389 17.02 -25.02 -4.47
N GLN A 390 16.98 -24.54 -5.71
CA GLN A 390 16.41 -25.28 -6.84
C GLN A 390 17.25 -26.53 -7.16
N ALA A 391 18.58 -26.36 -7.23
CA ALA A 391 19.49 -27.48 -7.48
C ALA A 391 19.42 -28.55 -6.38
N ALA A 392 19.17 -28.16 -5.13
CA ALA A 392 18.95 -29.09 -4.02
C ALA A 392 17.65 -29.88 -4.19
N GLY A 393 16.54 -29.21 -4.53
CA GLY A 393 15.26 -29.87 -4.77
C GLY A 393 15.28 -30.83 -5.96
N ASP A 394 16.02 -30.48 -7.02
CA ASP A 394 16.13 -31.28 -8.24
C ASP A 394 17.25 -32.35 -8.15
N SER A 395 17.94 -32.48 -7.01
CA SER A 395 19.11 -33.39 -6.85
C SER A 395 20.17 -33.21 -7.96
N SER A 396 20.39 -31.96 -8.36
CA SER A 396 21.23 -31.60 -9.49
C SER A 396 22.72 -31.75 -9.18
N PRO A 397 23.56 -32.20 -10.13
CA PRO A 397 25.02 -32.28 -9.93
C PRO A 397 25.66 -30.90 -9.69
N TRP A 398 24.96 -29.82 -10.07
CA TRP A 398 25.43 -28.45 -9.90
C TRP A 398 25.27 -27.92 -8.46
N LEU A 399 24.69 -28.69 -7.54
CA LEU A 399 24.50 -28.30 -6.14
C LEU A 399 25.80 -27.85 -5.47
N SER A 400 26.86 -28.64 -5.63
CA SER A 400 28.17 -28.35 -5.03
C SER A 400 28.75 -27.04 -5.57
N LEU A 401 28.65 -26.82 -6.89
CA LEU A 401 29.13 -25.60 -7.54
C LEU A 401 28.45 -24.37 -6.95
N TRP A 402 27.11 -24.38 -6.85
CA TRP A 402 26.36 -23.24 -6.32
C TRP A 402 26.58 -23.02 -4.83
N GLY A 403 26.83 -24.07 -4.05
CA GLY A 403 27.18 -23.97 -2.64
C GLY A 403 28.54 -23.29 -2.42
N TYR A 404 29.60 -23.77 -3.10
CA TYR A 404 30.93 -23.16 -3.03
C TYR A 404 30.94 -21.74 -3.61
N PHE A 405 30.21 -21.49 -4.70
CA PHE A 405 30.07 -20.16 -5.28
C PHE A 405 29.42 -19.20 -4.29
N SER A 406 28.31 -19.59 -3.64
CA SER A 406 27.64 -18.76 -2.65
C SER A 406 28.51 -18.50 -1.43
N PHE A 407 29.26 -19.50 -0.96
CA PHE A 407 30.23 -19.36 0.13
C PHE A 407 31.32 -18.33 -0.21
N GLY A 408 31.92 -18.43 -1.39
CA GLY A 408 32.92 -17.47 -1.86
C GLY A 408 32.34 -16.07 -2.04
N LEU A 409 31.12 -15.98 -2.57
CA LEU A 409 30.43 -14.71 -2.80
C LEU A 409 30.11 -13.98 -1.49
N MET A 410 29.77 -14.70 -0.41
CA MET A 410 29.58 -14.10 0.91
C MET A 410 30.83 -13.36 1.40
N ILE A 411 31.99 -14.02 1.33
CA ILE A 411 33.27 -13.42 1.75
C ILE A 411 33.62 -12.25 0.84
N PHE A 412 33.53 -12.45 -0.48
CA PHE A 412 33.82 -11.41 -1.47
C PHE A 412 32.97 -10.16 -1.24
N THR A 413 31.66 -10.33 -1.04
CA THR A 413 30.72 -9.22 -0.83
C THR A 413 31.01 -8.49 0.48
N ALA A 414 31.29 -9.21 1.56
CA ALA A 414 31.62 -8.61 2.85
C ALA A 414 32.88 -7.73 2.80
N LEU A 415 33.90 -8.17 2.05
CA LEU A 415 35.10 -7.36 1.78
C LEU A 415 34.77 -6.16 0.89
N LEU A 416 34.00 -6.38 -0.18
CA LEU A 416 33.64 -5.33 -1.15
C LEU A 416 32.81 -4.20 -0.53
N MET A 417 31.95 -4.50 0.45
CA MET A 417 31.23 -3.50 1.24
C MET A 417 32.17 -2.53 1.98
N ASN A 418 33.37 -3.01 2.35
CA ASN A 418 34.37 -2.26 3.11
C ASN A 418 35.55 -1.76 2.25
N CYS A 419 35.52 -2.01 0.94
CA CYS A 419 36.47 -1.45 -0.03
C CYS A 419 36.12 -0.01 -0.39
N TYR A 420 36.34 0.93 0.54
CA TYR A 420 35.90 2.34 0.41
C TYR A 420 36.55 3.12 -0.73
N PHE A 421 37.63 2.61 -1.33
CA PHE A 421 38.23 3.19 -2.54
C PHE A 421 37.29 3.09 -3.77
N ILE A 422 36.39 2.12 -3.79
CA ILE A 422 35.47 1.91 -4.90
C ILE A 422 34.20 2.73 -4.68
N HIS A 423 33.88 3.60 -5.64
CA HIS A 423 32.68 4.43 -5.58
C HIS A 423 31.54 3.80 -6.39
N TYR A 424 30.46 3.45 -5.71
CA TYR A 424 29.25 2.92 -6.31
C TYR A 424 28.21 4.01 -6.53
N LEU A 425 27.68 4.12 -7.74
CA LEU A 425 26.63 5.08 -8.05
C LEU A 425 25.35 4.73 -7.27
N HIS A 426 24.67 5.72 -6.71
CA HIS A 426 23.43 5.50 -5.99
C HIS A 426 22.32 4.97 -6.92
N MET A 427 22.13 3.65 -6.95
CA MET A 427 21.23 2.96 -7.88
C MET A 427 19.81 3.54 -7.88
N GLY A 428 19.29 3.90 -6.70
CA GLY A 428 17.97 4.52 -6.57
C GLY A 428 17.76 5.82 -7.34
N ARG A 429 18.79 6.69 -7.42
CA ARG A 429 18.78 7.98 -8.14
C ARG A 429 19.07 7.78 -9.63
N TYR A 430 19.96 6.84 -9.94
CA TYR A 430 20.26 6.50 -11.33
C TYR A 430 19.05 5.88 -12.04
N MET A 431 18.30 5.03 -11.34
CA MET A 431 17.08 4.40 -11.87
C MET A 431 15.94 5.40 -12.05
N SER A 432 15.82 6.43 -11.20
CA SER A 432 14.85 7.53 -11.44
C SER A 432 15.22 8.38 -12.65
N ARG A 433 16.52 8.55 -12.93
CA ARG A 433 17.03 9.28 -14.09
C ARG A 433 16.86 8.51 -15.40
N ASN A 434 17.05 7.20 -15.39
CA ASN A 434 17.00 6.36 -16.59
C ASN A 434 15.82 5.34 -16.54
N PRO A 435 14.67 5.66 -17.15
CA PRO A 435 13.48 4.81 -17.09
C PRO A 435 13.69 3.42 -17.72
N TRP A 436 14.70 3.25 -18.58
CA TRP A 436 15.05 1.93 -19.12
C TRP A 436 15.53 0.97 -18.04
N LEU A 437 16.27 1.43 -17.04
CA LEU A 437 16.71 0.57 -15.93
C LEU A 437 15.54 0.17 -15.04
N THR A 438 14.60 1.08 -14.79
CA THR A 438 13.37 0.75 -14.08
C THR A 438 12.56 -0.30 -14.84
N ARG A 439 12.40 -0.13 -16.17
CA ARG A 439 11.76 -1.13 -17.02
C ARG A 439 12.49 -2.47 -17.00
N LEU A 440 13.82 -2.46 -17.06
CA LEU A 440 14.62 -3.68 -17.00
C LEU A 440 14.44 -4.40 -15.66
N ALA A 441 14.44 -3.66 -14.54
CA ALA A 441 14.18 -4.22 -13.21
C ALA A 441 12.76 -4.82 -13.10
N LEU A 442 11.75 -4.16 -13.69
CA LEU A 442 10.38 -4.69 -13.76
C LEU A 442 10.30 -5.97 -14.63
N VAL A 443 10.99 -6.00 -15.77
CA VAL A 443 11.10 -7.20 -16.61
C VAL A 443 11.81 -8.33 -15.87
N ALA A 444 12.88 -8.03 -15.14
CA ALA A 444 13.55 -9.01 -14.28
C ALA A 444 12.59 -9.57 -13.21
N LEU A 445 11.72 -8.74 -12.63
CA LEU A 445 10.70 -9.18 -11.68
C LEU A 445 9.62 -10.08 -12.31
N MET A 446 9.32 -9.94 -13.61
CA MET A 446 8.41 -10.87 -14.30
C MET A 446 8.95 -12.30 -14.31
N THR A 447 10.27 -12.49 -14.19
CA THR A 447 10.90 -13.82 -14.16
C THR A 447 10.70 -14.55 -12.83
N VAL A 448 10.08 -13.95 -11.81
CA VAL A 448 9.80 -14.56 -10.49
C VAL A 448 9.09 -15.91 -10.58
N VAL A 449 8.18 -16.08 -11.54
CA VAL A 449 7.45 -17.35 -11.71
C VAL A 449 8.33 -18.42 -12.37
N THR A 450 9.44 -18.02 -13.01
CA THR A 450 10.32 -18.91 -13.77
C THR A 450 11.49 -19.44 -12.93
N PRO A 451 12.09 -20.59 -13.30
CA PRO A 451 13.31 -21.08 -12.65
C PRO A 451 14.50 -20.12 -12.77
N TRP A 452 14.54 -19.30 -13.83
CA TRP A 452 15.65 -18.40 -14.16
C TRP A 452 15.78 -17.19 -13.24
N PHE A 453 14.82 -16.96 -12.34
CA PHE A 453 14.78 -15.77 -11.49
C PHE A 453 16.09 -15.51 -10.72
N GLY A 454 16.66 -16.55 -10.10
CA GLY A 454 17.91 -16.42 -9.34
C GLY A 454 19.09 -16.00 -10.21
N LEU A 455 19.22 -16.56 -11.40
CA LEU A 455 20.28 -16.21 -12.36
C LEU A 455 20.12 -14.79 -12.90
N VAL A 456 18.90 -14.37 -13.21
CA VAL A 456 18.60 -13.00 -13.66
C VAL A 456 18.94 -11.98 -12.58
N CYS A 457 18.57 -12.26 -11.32
CA CYS A 457 18.91 -11.41 -10.18
C CYS A 457 20.43 -11.34 -9.96
N LEU A 458 21.12 -12.48 -10.04
CA LEU A 458 22.57 -12.55 -9.90
C LEU A 458 23.27 -11.76 -11.01
N ALA A 459 22.83 -11.90 -12.27
CA ALA A 459 23.38 -11.15 -13.39
C ALA A 459 23.15 -9.64 -13.21
N PHE A 460 21.96 -9.22 -12.79
CA PHE A 460 21.63 -7.83 -12.54
C PHE A 460 22.51 -7.22 -11.43
N MET A 461 22.69 -7.94 -10.31
CA MET A 461 23.57 -7.49 -9.21
C MET A 461 25.05 -7.56 -9.59
N GLY A 462 25.46 -8.54 -10.38
CA GLY A 462 26.81 -8.63 -10.93
C GLY A 462 27.16 -7.44 -11.83
N LEU A 463 26.22 -7.00 -12.68
CA LEU A 463 26.37 -5.77 -13.46
C LEU A 463 26.52 -4.54 -12.57
N TYR A 464 25.78 -4.49 -11.45
CA TYR A 464 25.92 -3.40 -10.48
C TYR A 464 27.30 -3.41 -9.78
N VAL A 465 27.81 -4.59 -9.39
CA VAL A 465 29.15 -4.77 -8.80
C VAL A 465 30.25 -4.25 -9.72
N VAL A 466 30.15 -4.51 -11.03
CA VAL A 466 31.13 -4.12 -12.05
C VAL A 466 30.92 -2.68 -12.54
N SER A 467 29.76 -2.07 -12.26
CA SER A 467 29.41 -0.73 -12.73
C SER A 467 30.45 0.37 -12.46
N PRO A 468 31.22 0.39 -11.35
CA PRO A 468 32.26 1.40 -11.12
C PRO A 468 33.31 1.50 -12.23
N LEU A 469 33.59 0.41 -12.96
CA LEU A 469 34.54 0.42 -14.09
C LEU A 469 34.09 1.36 -15.23
N VAL A 470 32.78 1.58 -15.34
CA VAL A 470 32.18 2.45 -16.36
C VAL A 470 31.77 3.79 -15.76
N THR A 471 31.25 3.80 -14.53
CA THR A 471 30.66 4.99 -13.90
C THR A 471 31.66 5.90 -13.19
N TRP A 472 32.94 5.49 -13.03
CA TRP A 472 34.00 6.34 -12.45
C TRP A 472 34.19 7.68 -13.16
N ARG A 473 33.81 7.77 -14.44
CA ARG A 473 33.93 9.00 -15.25
C ARG A 473 32.79 10.00 -15.07
N ILE A 474 31.74 9.65 -14.32
CA ILE A 474 30.59 10.54 -14.11
C ILE A 474 30.92 11.57 -13.03
N ASP A 475 30.71 12.85 -13.32
CA ASP A 475 30.92 13.92 -12.36
C ASP A 475 29.97 13.77 -11.14
N PRO A 476 30.46 13.88 -9.89
CA PRO A 476 29.64 13.84 -8.68
C PRO A 476 28.44 14.81 -8.71
N ALA A 477 28.59 15.97 -9.33
CA ALA A 477 27.50 16.94 -9.46
C ALA A 477 26.36 16.43 -10.35
N GLU A 478 26.67 15.63 -11.38
CA GLU A 478 25.68 14.97 -12.24
C GLU A 478 25.09 13.73 -11.59
N ALA A 479 25.90 12.99 -10.82
CA ALA A 479 25.48 11.81 -10.08
C ALA A 479 24.51 12.13 -8.93
N ALA A 480 24.64 13.33 -8.35
CA ALA A 480 23.78 13.79 -7.27
C ALA A 480 22.34 14.13 -7.71
N ARG A 481 22.11 14.40 -9.00
CA ARG A 481 20.81 14.83 -9.54
C ARG A 481 19.81 13.67 -9.57
N GLU A 482 18.63 13.86 -8.95
CA GLU A 482 17.55 12.84 -8.91
C GLU A 482 16.66 12.83 -10.17
N SER A 483 16.53 13.97 -10.86
CA SER A 483 15.73 14.15 -12.07
C SER A 483 16.60 14.48 -13.28
N ARG A 484 16.12 14.06 -14.47
CA ARG A 484 16.73 14.44 -15.74
C ARG A 484 16.46 15.93 -15.98
N GLN A 485 17.44 16.69 -16.47
CA GLN A 485 17.13 17.99 -17.09
C GLN A 485 16.19 17.70 -18.27
N THR A 486 14.94 18.16 -18.17
CA THR A 486 14.16 18.46 -19.35
C THR A 486 14.79 19.71 -19.92
N ASP A 487 15.77 19.55 -20.80
CA ASP A 487 16.13 20.62 -21.72
C ASP A 487 14.87 20.90 -22.54
N SER A 488 14.32 22.09 -22.30
CA SER A 488 13.17 22.65 -23.01
C SER A 488 13.44 22.82 -24.49
#